data_AF-A0A921EPP8-F1
#
_entry.id   AF-A0A921EPP8-F1
#
_cell.length_a   1.000
_cell.length_b   1.000
_cell.length_c   1.000
_cell.angle_alpha   90.00
_cell.angle_beta   90.00
_cell.angle_gamma   90.00
#
_symmetry.space_group_name_H-M   'P 1'
#
loop_
_entity.id
_entity.type
_entity.pdbx_description
1 polymer ?
#
loop_
_entity_poly.entity_id
_entity_poly.type
_entity_poly.pdbx_seq_one_letter_code
_entity_poly.pdbx_strand_id
1 'polypeptide(L)'
;LIQTIGRAARNVAGQVHMYADKITPSMEAAIDETNRRRAIQVAYNTEHGIDPQPLRKRIADVTDMLAREDADTEGLMKEYRSTDGRKPAKALDASTMAVTELTQLIEELTAQMHQAAAELQFEVAARHRDEVADLKKELRAMIEASK
;
A
#
# COMPACT_ATOMS: atom_id res chain seq x y z
N LEU A 1 6.97 22.17 10.96
CA LEU A 1 7.19 23.02 9.75
C LEU A 1 8.16 22.37 8.78
N ILE A 2 9.43 22.14 9.16
CA ILE A 2 10.45 21.49 8.29
C ILE A 2 9.98 20.15 7.71
N GLN A 3 9.42 19.25 8.54
CA GLN A 3 8.92 17.95 8.08
C GLN A 3 7.80 18.08 7.03
N THR A 4 6.93 19.08 7.18
CA THR A 4 5.86 19.38 6.22
C THR A 4 6.43 19.93 4.92
N ILE A 5 7.38 20.86 4.99
CA ILE A 5 8.09 21.41 3.83
C ILE A 5 8.80 20.29 3.05
N GLY A 6 9.44 19.36 3.76
CA GLY A 6 10.16 18.23 3.16
C GLY A 6 9.30 17.31 2.30
N ARG A 7 7.98 17.30 2.48
CA ARG A 7 7.07 16.55 1.60
C ARG A 7 7.05 17.13 0.17
N ALA A 8 7.16 18.45 0.02
CA ALA A 8 7.19 19.11 -1.29
C ALA A 8 8.53 18.92 -2.02
N ALA A 9 9.61 18.64 -1.30
CA ALA A 9 10.97 18.50 -1.86
C ALA A 9 11.17 17.27 -2.77
N ARG A 10 10.15 16.42 -2.93
CA ARG A 10 10.21 15.25 -3.84
C ARG A 10 9.84 15.57 -5.29
N ASN A 11 9.44 16.82 -5.57
CA ASN A 11 9.07 17.30 -6.90
C ASN A 11 9.96 18.49 -7.31
N VAL A 12 10.33 18.56 -8.58
CA VAL A 12 11.14 19.65 -9.15
C VAL A 12 10.47 21.02 -9.01
N ALA A 13 9.15 21.08 -9.10
CA ALA A 13 8.34 22.28 -8.92
C ALA A 13 7.68 22.35 -7.53
N GLY A 14 8.22 21.63 -6.54
CA GLY A 14 7.68 21.61 -5.18
C GLY A 14 7.66 23.00 -4.55
N GLN A 15 6.48 23.43 -4.10
CA GLN A 15 6.25 24.71 -3.43
C GLN A 15 5.48 24.52 -2.13
N VAL A 16 5.67 25.44 -1.19
CA VAL A 16 4.98 25.45 0.10
C VAL A 16 4.44 26.84 0.36
N HIS A 17 3.13 26.94 0.60
CA HIS A 17 2.47 28.16 1.01
C HIS A 17 2.12 28.08 2.50
N MET A 18 2.54 29.09 3.27
CA MET A 18 2.26 29.17 4.70
C MET A 18 1.33 30.37 4.93
N TYR A 19 0.08 30.10 5.29
CA TYR A 19 -0.89 31.15 5.62
C TYR A 19 -0.75 31.54 7.09
N ALA A 20 -0.33 32.78 7.35
CA ALA A 20 -0.21 33.33 8.69
C ALA A 20 -0.24 34.86 8.63
N ASP A 21 -0.79 35.50 9.66
CA ASP A 21 -0.82 36.97 9.74
C ASP A 21 0.55 37.57 10.08
N LYS A 22 1.42 36.79 10.73
CA LYS A 22 2.79 37.18 11.09
C LYS A 22 3.76 36.02 10.98
N ILE A 23 5.02 36.34 10.74
CA ILE A 23 6.12 35.36 10.80
C ILE A 23 6.44 35.12 12.29
N THR A 24 6.31 33.86 12.71
CA THR A 24 6.73 33.43 14.04
C THR A 24 8.21 33.02 14.03
N PRO A 25 8.92 33.03 15.17
CA PRO A 25 10.33 32.60 15.22
C PRO A 25 10.53 31.16 14.68
N SER A 26 9.56 30.27 14.91
CA SER A 26 9.59 28.91 14.36
C SER A 26 9.43 28.87 12.83
N MET A 27 8.66 29.80 12.25
CA MET A 27 8.54 29.94 10.80
C MET A 27 9.83 30.49 10.20
N GLU A 28 10.39 31.53 10.80
CA GLU A 28 11.66 32.13 10.39
C GLU A 28 12.77 31.07 10.35
N ALA A 29 12.99 30.35 11.46
CA ALA A 29 13.98 29.28 11.52
C ALA A 29 13.76 28.18 10.46
N ALA A 30 12.49 27.82 10.18
CA ALA A 30 12.18 26.81 9.17
C ALA A 30 12.40 27.30 7.73
N ILE A 31 12.07 28.57 7.45
CA ILE A 31 12.25 29.22 6.15
C ILE A 31 13.74 29.39 5.87
N ASP A 32 14.50 29.89 6.85
CA ASP A 32 15.93 30.13 6.72
C ASP A 32 16.71 28.84 6.48
N GLU A 33 16.42 27.78 7.24
CA GLU A 33 17.07 26.49 7.03
C GLU A 33 16.71 25.88 5.67
N THR A 34 15.48 26.09 5.18
CA THR A 34 15.05 25.65 3.85
C THR A 34 15.81 26.40 2.76
N ASN A 35 15.91 27.73 2.87
CA ASN A 35 16.61 28.58 1.92
C ASN A 35 18.11 28.31 1.90
N ARG A 36 18.74 28.15 3.08
CA ARG A 36 20.15 27.78 3.22
C ARG A 36 20.47 26.47 2.50
N ARG A 37 19.66 25.42 2.72
CA ARG A 37 19.83 24.13 2.03
C ARG A 37 19.64 24.25 0.52
N ARG A 38 18.61 24.98 0.08
CA ARG A 38 18.33 25.19 -1.35
C ARG A 38 19.49 25.89 -2.05
N ALA A 39 20.09 26.92 -1.43
CA ALA A 39 21.23 27.63 -1.99
C ALA A 39 22.44 26.70 -2.21
N ILE A 40 22.75 25.85 -1.23
CA ILE A 40 23.83 24.85 -1.35
C ILE A 40 23.54 23.86 -2.47
N GLN A 41 22.30 23.36 -2.57
CA GLN A 41 21.89 22.42 -3.61
C GLN A 41 21.98 23.04 -5.01
N VAL A 42 21.52 24.29 -5.18
CA VAL A 42 21.60 24.99 -6.46
C VAL A 42 23.05 25.24 -6.87
N ALA A 43 23.91 25.66 -5.93
CA ALA A 43 25.33 25.85 -6.19
C ALA A 43 26.00 24.54 -6.63
N TYR A 44 25.76 23.45 -5.89
CA TYR A 44 26.27 22.12 -6.24
C TYR A 44 25.79 21.66 -7.62
N ASN A 45 24.49 21.81 -7.91
CA ASN A 45 23.93 21.42 -9.21
C ASN A 45 24.52 22.25 -10.35
N THR A 46 24.72 23.54 -10.15
CA THR A 46 25.31 24.43 -11.17
C THR A 46 26.76 24.07 -11.44
N GLU A 47 27.55 23.80 -10.40
CA GLU A 47 28.95 23.40 -10.52
C GLU A 47 29.10 22.05 -11.25
N HIS A 48 28.17 21.12 -11.04
CA HIS A 48 28.21 19.77 -11.59
C HIS A 48 27.37 19.58 -12.86
N GLY A 49 26.71 20.63 -13.36
CA GLY A 49 25.82 20.56 -14.53
C GLY A 49 24.61 19.63 -14.33
N ILE A 50 24.11 19.49 -13.11
CA ILE A 50 22.99 18.60 -12.77
C ILE A 50 21.67 19.34 -12.96
N ASP A 51 20.86 18.85 -13.90
CA ASP A 51 19.48 19.30 -14.07
C ASP A 51 18.54 18.55 -13.10
N PRO A 52 17.77 19.23 -12.24
CA PRO A 52 16.83 18.58 -11.34
C PRO A 52 15.75 17.84 -12.11
N GLN A 53 15.70 16.51 -11.97
CA GLN A 53 14.70 15.66 -12.63
C GLN A 53 13.72 15.09 -11.60
N PRO A 54 12.42 14.97 -11.95
CA PRO A 54 11.46 14.33 -11.07
C PRO A 54 11.80 12.85 -10.92
N LEU A 55 11.66 12.33 -9.69
CA LEU A 55 11.85 10.91 -9.44
C LEU A 55 10.78 10.12 -10.21
N ARG A 56 11.19 9.48 -11.31
CA ARG A 56 10.37 8.47 -11.98
C ARG A 56 10.41 7.18 -11.19
N LYS A 57 9.45 7.00 -10.28
CA LYS A 57 9.21 5.66 -9.73
C LYS A 57 8.70 4.80 -10.87
N ARG A 58 9.37 3.65 -11.09
CA ARG A 58 8.81 2.59 -11.92
C ARG A 58 7.41 2.27 -11.36
N ILE A 59 6.43 2.14 -12.24
CA ILE A 59 5.15 1.52 -11.88
C ILE A 59 5.52 0.19 -11.23
N ALA A 60 4.94 -0.08 -10.05
CA ALA A 60 5.20 -1.32 -9.32
C ALA A 60 5.14 -2.48 -10.31
N ASP A 61 6.22 -3.25 -10.36
CA ASP A 61 6.28 -4.44 -11.19
C ASP A 61 5.08 -5.31 -10.83
N VAL A 62 4.48 -6.03 -11.79
CA VAL A 62 3.30 -6.87 -11.51
C VAL A 62 3.61 -7.85 -10.38
N THR A 63 4.89 -8.22 -10.24
CA THR A 63 5.46 -9.00 -9.12
C THR A 63 5.33 -8.31 -7.76
N ASP A 64 5.54 -6.99 -7.67
CA ASP A 64 5.34 -6.21 -6.43
C ASP A 64 3.85 -6.13 -6.05
N MET A 65 2.94 -6.15 -7.04
CA MET A 65 1.51 -6.21 -6.78
C MET A 65 1.08 -7.59 -6.25
N LEU A 66 1.61 -8.66 -6.85
CA LEU A 66 1.37 -10.03 -6.38
C LEU A 66 1.90 -10.23 -4.95
N ALA A 67 3.11 -9.76 -4.65
CA ALA A 67 3.68 -9.86 -3.31
C ALA A 67 2.85 -9.14 -2.23
N ARG A 68 2.16 -8.05 -2.59
CA ARG A 68 1.24 -7.36 -1.67
C ARG A 68 -0.04 -8.16 -1.44
N GLU A 69 -0.58 -8.77 -2.48
CA GLU A 69 -1.74 -9.65 -2.38
C GLU A 69 -1.45 -10.88 -1.53
N ASP A 70 -0.26 -11.47 -1.67
CA ASP A 70 0.16 -12.62 -0.86
C ASP A 70 0.22 -12.27 0.62
N ALA A 71 0.81 -11.13 0.96
CA ALA A 71 0.89 -10.64 2.33
C ALA A 71 -0.51 -10.36 2.91
N ASP A 72 -1.43 -9.84 2.10
CA ASP A 72 -2.82 -9.59 2.50
C ASP A 72 -3.60 -10.90 2.71
N THR A 73 -3.43 -11.89 1.81
CA THR A 73 -4.00 -13.23 1.95
C THR A 73 -3.48 -13.91 3.21
N GLU A 74 -2.16 -13.89 3.44
CA GLU A 74 -1.55 -14.49 4.63
C GLU A 74 -2.05 -13.83 5.93
N GLY A 75 -2.19 -12.50 5.93
CA GLY A 75 -2.76 -11.74 7.05
C GLY A 75 -4.19 -12.16 7.37
N LEU A 76 -5.06 -12.24 6.35
CA LEU A 76 -6.45 -12.64 6.51
C LEU A 76 -6.58 -14.08 7.01
N MET A 77 -5.79 -14.99 6.46
CA MET A 77 -5.78 -16.40 6.86
C MET A 77 -5.31 -16.59 8.31
N LYS A 78 -4.34 -15.79 8.77
CA LYS A 78 -3.92 -15.76 10.17
C LYS A 78 -5.00 -15.22 11.10
N GLU A 79 -5.74 -14.19 10.69
CA GLU A 79 -6.88 -13.68 11.46
C GLU A 79 -7.96 -14.75 11.61
N TYR A 80 -8.34 -15.40 10.52
CA TYR A 80 -9.31 -16.50 10.51
C TYR A 80 -8.89 -17.66 11.43
N ARG A 81 -7.64 -18.11 11.33
CA ARG A 81 -7.08 -19.19 12.17
C ARG A 81 -6.99 -18.80 13.65
N SER A 82 -6.81 -17.52 13.95
CA SER A 82 -6.71 -17.00 15.32
C SER A 82 -8.08 -16.81 15.97
N THR A 83 -9.13 -16.53 15.19
CA THR A 83 -10.52 -16.56 15.66
C THR A 83 -11.02 -17.98 15.98
N ASP A 84 -10.42 -19.02 15.38
CA ASP A 84 -10.79 -20.43 15.54
C ASP A 84 -10.14 -21.12 16.76
N GLY A 85 -9.70 -20.36 17.76
CA GLY A 85 -9.23 -20.88 19.07
C GLY A 85 -10.30 -21.60 19.89
N ARG A 86 -11.54 -21.71 19.38
CA ARG A 86 -12.59 -22.56 19.92
C ARG A 86 -12.88 -23.68 18.94
N LYS A 87 -12.28 -24.85 19.17
CA LYS A 87 -12.70 -26.13 18.57
C LYS A 87 -14.22 -26.17 18.45
N PRO A 88 -14.81 -26.35 17.25
CA PRO A 88 -16.26 -26.54 17.13
C PRO A 88 -16.61 -27.95 17.63
N ALA A 89 -16.81 -28.07 18.93
CA ALA A 89 -17.66 -29.14 19.45
C ALA A 89 -19.11 -28.77 19.13
N LYS A 90 -19.65 -29.40 18.07
CA LYS A 90 -21.09 -29.57 17.80
C LYS A 90 -21.92 -28.29 17.63
N ALA A 91 -21.94 -27.74 16.42
CA ALA A 91 -23.16 -27.32 15.73
C ALA A 91 -22.82 -27.10 14.26
N LEU A 92 -23.53 -27.76 13.35
CA LEU A 92 -23.47 -27.53 11.91
C LEU A 92 -24.13 -26.17 11.64
N ASP A 93 -23.38 -25.09 11.82
CA ASP A 93 -23.87 -23.76 11.47
C ASP A 93 -23.52 -23.51 10.00
N ALA A 94 -24.54 -23.33 9.16
CA ALA A 94 -24.35 -23.14 7.71
C ALA A 94 -23.41 -21.97 7.37
N SER A 95 -23.29 -21.00 8.29
CA SER A 95 -22.33 -19.90 8.25
C SER A 95 -20.88 -20.38 8.29
N THR A 96 -20.54 -21.34 9.16
CA THR A 96 -19.18 -21.89 9.27
C THR A 96 -18.78 -22.68 8.03
N MET A 97 -19.71 -23.44 7.44
CA MET A 97 -19.46 -24.14 6.17
C MET A 97 -19.24 -23.16 5.02
N ALA A 98 -20.08 -22.13 4.91
CA ALA A 98 -19.93 -21.08 3.91
C ALA A 98 -18.58 -20.34 4.03
N VAL A 99 -18.13 -20.04 5.25
CA VAL A 99 -16.82 -19.40 5.49
C VAL A 99 -15.67 -20.33 5.10
N THR A 100 -15.76 -21.64 5.39
CA THR A 100 -14.73 -22.60 4.98
C THR A 100 -14.65 -22.79 3.46
N GLU A 101 -15.80 -22.85 2.77
CA GLU A 101 -15.86 -22.98 1.31
C GLU A 101 -15.30 -21.73 0.63
N LEU A 102 -15.63 -20.55 1.13
CA LEU A 102 -15.15 -19.28 0.60
C LEU A 102 -13.64 -19.10 0.81
N THR A 103 -13.12 -19.60 1.93
CA THR A 103 -11.67 -19.65 2.21
C THR A 103 -10.94 -20.57 1.23
N GLN A 104 -11.48 -21.77 0.96
CA GLN A 104 -10.90 -22.70 -0.01
C GLN A 104 -10.89 -22.13 -1.43
N LEU A 105 -11.98 -21.45 -1.82
CA LEU A 105 -12.08 -20.79 -3.13
C LEU A 105 -11.04 -19.68 -3.29
N ILE A 106 -10.80 -18.88 -2.25
CA ILE A 106 -9.74 -17.86 -2.24
C ILE A 106 -8.36 -18.49 -2.42
N GLU A 107 -8.05 -19.60 -1.72
CA GLU A 107 -6.77 -20.31 -1.88
C GLU A 107 -6.59 -20.83 -3.31
N GLU A 108 -7.64 -21.41 -3.91
CA GLU A 108 -7.60 -21.94 -5.28
C GLU A 108 -7.38 -20.83 -6.32
N LEU A 109 -8.15 -19.74 -6.25
CA LEU A 109 -8.01 -18.60 -7.16
C LEU A 109 -6.67 -17.89 -6.98
N THR A 110 -6.14 -17.83 -5.76
CA THR A 110 -4.79 -17.29 -5.49
C THR A 110 -3.74 -18.18 -6.17
N ALA A 111 -3.87 -19.51 -6.09
CA ALA A 111 -2.97 -20.42 -6.80
C ALA A 111 -3.05 -20.26 -8.34
N GLN A 112 -4.26 -20.11 -8.89
CA GLN A 112 -4.48 -19.86 -10.32
C GLN A 112 -3.89 -18.52 -10.76
N MET A 113 -4.03 -17.47 -9.94
CA MET A 113 -3.39 -16.16 -10.16
C MET A 113 -1.86 -16.30 -10.24
N HIS A 114 -1.24 -17.04 -9.32
CA HIS A 114 0.21 -17.28 -9.33
C HIS A 114 0.67 -18.08 -10.55
N GLN A 115 -0.09 -19.10 -10.94
CA GLN A 115 0.21 -19.89 -12.13
C GLN A 115 0.15 -19.02 -13.39
N ALA A 116 -0.89 -18.20 -13.54
CA ALA A 116 -1.02 -17.26 -14.66
C ALA A 116 0.13 -16.23 -14.68
N ALA A 117 0.57 -15.76 -13.51
CA ALA A 117 1.72 -14.87 -13.39
C ALA A 117 3.04 -15.56 -13.78
N ALA A 118 3.23 -16.82 -13.38
CA ALA A 118 4.39 -17.63 -13.76
C ALA A 118 4.45 -17.90 -15.28
N GLU A 119 3.29 -18.02 -15.92
CA GLU A 119 3.14 -18.19 -17.37
C GLU A 119 3.15 -16.86 -18.15
N LEU A 120 3.41 -15.73 -17.48
CA LEU A 120 3.44 -14.37 -18.07
C LEU A 120 2.07 -13.91 -18.66
N GLN A 121 0.97 -14.53 -18.23
CA GLN A 121 -0.40 -14.18 -18.62
C GLN A 121 -0.98 -13.11 -17.66
N PHE A 122 -0.43 -11.90 -17.73
CA PHE A 122 -0.73 -10.85 -16.74
C PHE A 122 -2.19 -10.36 -16.74
N GLU A 123 -2.88 -10.43 -17.87
CA GLU A 123 -4.31 -10.07 -17.95
C GLU A 123 -5.19 -11.07 -17.18
N VAL A 124 -4.84 -12.36 -17.25
CA VAL A 124 -5.54 -13.44 -16.55
C VAL A 124 -5.23 -13.37 -15.06
N ALA A 125 -3.96 -13.17 -14.70
CA ALA A 125 -3.56 -12.96 -13.30
C ALA A 125 -4.25 -11.73 -12.69
N ALA A 126 -4.37 -10.62 -13.43
CA ALA A 126 -5.06 -9.42 -12.96
C ALA A 126 -6.57 -9.67 -12.73
N ARG A 127 -7.22 -10.46 -13.58
CA ARG A 127 -8.62 -10.84 -13.40
C ARG A 127 -8.82 -11.67 -12.12
N HIS A 128 -8.00 -12.71 -11.93
CA HIS A 128 -8.06 -13.54 -10.73
C HIS A 128 -7.74 -12.75 -9.46
N ARG A 129 -6.83 -11.78 -9.53
CA ARG A 129 -6.55 -10.86 -8.42
C ARG A 129 -7.81 -10.09 -7.99
N ASP A 130 -8.51 -9.51 -8.96
CA ASP A 130 -9.69 -8.69 -8.68
C ASP A 130 -10.83 -9.56 -8.11
N GLU A 131 -11.01 -10.77 -8.63
CA GLU A 131 -11.95 -11.77 -8.08
C GLU A 131 -11.59 -12.19 -6.64
N VAL A 132 -10.31 -12.45 -6.36
CA VAL A 132 -9.81 -12.77 -5.01
C VAL A 132 -10.06 -11.60 -4.05
N ALA A 133 -9.82 -10.35 -4.49
CA ALA A 133 -10.03 -9.17 -3.66
C ALA A 133 -11.52 -9.00 -3.25
N ASP A 134 -12.45 -9.27 -4.16
CA ASP A 134 -13.88 -9.24 -3.88
C ASP A 134 -14.29 -10.34 -2.89
N LEU A 135 -13.82 -11.58 -3.09
CA LEU A 135 -14.08 -12.69 -2.16
C LEU A 135 -13.49 -12.43 -0.76
N LYS A 136 -12.28 -11.89 -0.66
CA LYS A 136 -11.68 -11.49 0.62
C LYS A 136 -12.52 -10.45 1.36
N LYS A 137 -13.15 -9.52 0.63
CA LYS A 137 -14.04 -8.50 1.21
C LYS A 137 -15.31 -9.14 1.78
N GLU A 138 -15.89 -10.10 1.08
CA GLU A 138 -17.03 -10.89 1.57
C GLU A 138 -16.65 -11.70 2.82
N LEU A 139 -15.48 -12.35 2.82
CA LEU A 139 -14.96 -13.10 3.96
C LEU A 139 -14.81 -12.21 5.20
N ARG A 140 -14.22 -11.01 5.04
CA ARG A 140 -14.08 -10.03 6.13
C ARG A 140 -15.45 -9.60 6.67
N ALA A 141 -16.41 -9.32 5.80
CA ALA A 141 -17.77 -8.95 6.21
C ALA A 141 -18.47 -10.09 6.99
N MET A 142 -18.28 -11.35 6.60
CA MET A 142 -18.81 -12.51 7.32
C MET A 142 -18.13 -12.70 8.68
N ILE A 143 -16.82 -12.51 8.77
CA ILE A 143 -16.07 -12.58 10.04
C ILE A 143 -16.50 -11.46 11.00
N GLU A 144 -16.71 -10.23 10.50
CA GLU A 144 -17.22 -9.11 11.30
C GLU A 144 -18.66 -9.34 11.77
N ALA A 145 -19.52 -9.89 10.92
CA ALA A 145 -20.90 -10.22 11.29
C ALA A 145 -21.00 -11.36 12.33
N SER A 146 -19.95 -12.19 12.43
CA SER A 146 -19.84 -13.28 13.41
C SER A 146 -19.12 -12.90 14.71
N LYS A 147 -18.56 -11.69 14.82
CA LYS A 147 -17.96 -11.13 16.05
C LYS A 147 -19.03 -10.49 16.94
#